data_AF-A0A1Y3TKA6-F1
#
_entry.id   AF-A0A1Y3TKA6-F1
#
_cell.length_a   1.000
_cell.length_b   1.000
_cell.length_c   1.000
_cell.angle_alpha   90.00
_cell.angle_beta   90.00
_cell.angle_gamma   90.00
#
_symmetry.space_group_name_H-M   'P 1'
#
loop_
_entity.id
_entity.type
_entity.pdbx_description
1 polymer ?
#
loop_
_entity_poly.entity_id
_entity_poly.type
_entity_poly.pdbx_seq_one_letter_code
_entity_poly.pdbx_strand_id
1 'polypeptide(L)'
;MAGIPIGIEHRYSYIRRLCAGYITQDTPLFTVCASDQDLIREAGPGRSDSPAGAEKDSRFWGYCESLCLYRAICLHLVDYGAFLIHGAVVAVDGAAYVFCAPSGTGKTTHIRLWLEQFGPDAQVINGDKPILRFMDGVLCACGTPWNGKEGMGSNCICPVRAVCFLEQSPENHIRRLSGPEITPRLFHQLLVPRDQPRLDRFFVLLDQMVRTIPFYLLQCNRQPQAARLAYDTMRRNQDDKDQTGLSAAPAGR
;
A
#
# COMPACT_ATOMS: atom_id res chain seq x y z
N MET A 1 -0.36 -9.81 9.18
CA MET A 1 -0.14 -8.65 8.27
C MET A 1 -0.90 -7.45 8.81
N ALA A 2 -0.36 -6.23 8.69
CA ALA A 2 -0.99 -5.01 9.22
C ALA A 2 -1.43 -5.13 10.69
N GLY A 3 -0.69 -5.89 11.52
CA GLY A 3 -1.06 -6.17 12.92
C GLY A 3 -2.30 -7.06 13.11
N ILE A 4 -2.68 -7.83 12.08
CA ILE A 4 -3.83 -8.74 12.09
C ILE A 4 -3.34 -10.17 11.80
N PRO A 5 -3.56 -11.14 12.70
CA PRO A 5 -3.36 -12.57 12.46
C PRO A 5 -4.38 -13.10 11.45
N ILE A 6 -3.90 -13.76 10.39
CA ILE A 6 -4.73 -14.21 9.26
C ILE A 6 -4.38 -15.66 8.96
N GLY A 7 -5.39 -16.52 8.94
CA GLY A 7 -5.26 -17.90 8.49
C GLY A 7 -5.24 -17.94 6.96
N ILE A 8 -4.32 -18.72 6.40
CA ILE A 8 -4.25 -18.93 4.96
C ILE A 8 -4.24 -20.43 4.70
N GLU A 9 -5.35 -20.93 4.17
CA GLU A 9 -5.41 -22.29 3.61
C GLU A 9 -4.86 -22.24 2.19
N HIS A 10 -3.70 -22.87 1.99
CA HIS A 10 -3.00 -22.85 0.70
C HIS A 10 -2.65 -24.26 0.25
N ARG A 11 -2.63 -24.46 -1.08
CA ARG A 11 -2.30 -25.75 -1.71
C ARG A 11 -0.85 -25.79 -2.15
N TYR A 12 -0.32 -24.67 -2.63
CA TYR A 12 1.02 -24.61 -3.19
C TYR A 12 2.04 -24.11 -2.16
N SER A 13 3.23 -24.68 -2.19
CA SER A 13 4.36 -24.30 -1.33
C SER A 13 4.81 -22.84 -1.56
N TYR A 14 4.44 -22.26 -2.70
CA TYR A 14 4.69 -20.88 -3.08
C TYR A 14 4.22 -19.90 -1.99
N ILE A 15 3.02 -20.12 -1.42
CA ILE A 15 2.44 -19.22 -0.42
C ILE A 15 3.26 -19.19 0.87
N ARG A 16 3.70 -20.36 1.34
CA ARG A 16 4.55 -20.47 2.53
C ARG A 16 5.88 -19.75 2.35
N ARG A 17 6.49 -19.87 1.17
CA ARG A 17 7.74 -19.15 0.84
C ARG A 17 7.52 -17.64 0.77
N LEU A 18 6.47 -17.22 0.09
CA LEU A 18 6.10 -15.81 -0.03
C LEU A 18 5.88 -15.17 1.34
N CYS A 19 5.16 -15.85 2.23
CA CYS A 19 4.78 -15.32 3.55
C CYS A 19 5.81 -15.59 4.65
N ALA A 20 7.00 -16.14 4.36
CA ALA A 20 7.94 -16.62 5.39
C ALA A 20 8.28 -15.57 6.47
N GLY A 21 8.46 -14.30 6.08
CA GLY A 21 8.73 -13.18 7.00
C GLY A 21 7.52 -12.64 7.77
N TYR A 22 6.34 -13.24 7.61
CA TYR A 22 5.06 -12.80 8.19
C TYR A 22 4.34 -13.90 9.00
N ILE A 23 4.94 -15.10 9.13
CA ILE A 23 4.36 -16.21 9.89
C ILE A 23 4.38 -15.89 11.38
N THR A 24 3.25 -16.11 12.05
CA THR A 24 3.07 -15.97 13.51
C THR A 24 2.37 -17.23 14.07
N GLN A 25 2.39 -17.39 15.39
CA GLN A 25 1.64 -18.43 16.12
C GLN A 25 0.30 -17.92 16.69
N ASP A 26 -0.02 -16.64 16.47
CA ASP A 26 -1.26 -16.04 16.94
C ASP A 26 -2.49 -16.72 16.32
N THR A 27 -3.58 -16.80 17.08
CA THR A 27 -4.86 -17.33 16.58
C THR A 27 -5.39 -16.42 15.46
N PRO A 28 -5.73 -16.97 14.29
CA PRO A 28 -6.23 -16.17 13.17
C PRO A 28 -7.59 -15.55 13.50
N LEU A 29 -7.78 -14.27 13.18
CA LEU A 29 -9.08 -13.60 13.32
C LEU A 29 -10.05 -13.98 12.21
N PHE A 30 -9.51 -14.39 11.07
CA PHE A 30 -10.25 -14.98 9.96
C PHE A 30 -9.30 -15.83 9.12
N THR A 31 -9.88 -16.73 8.33
CA THR A 31 -9.14 -17.60 7.41
C THR A 31 -9.63 -17.37 5.99
N VAL A 32 -8.69 -17.35 5.04
CA VAL A 32 -9.00 -17.31 3.60
C VAL A 32 -8.54 -18.60 2.92
N CYS A 33 -9.25 -18.96 1.86
CA CYS A 33 -8.88 -20.02 0.93
C CYS A 33 -9.18 -19.57 -0.51
N ALA A 34 -8.66 -20.29 -1.50
CA ALA A 34 -8.97 -20.05 -2.91
C ALA A 34 -9.48 -21.33 -3.55
N SER A 35 -10.63 -21.27 -4.24
CA SER A 35 -11.22 -22.43 -4.92
C SER A 35 -10.54 -22.72 -6.26
N ASP A 36 -10.76 -23.91 -6.83
CA ASP A 36 -10.31 -24.22 -8.21
C ASP A 36 -10.85 -23.23 -9.22
N GLN A 37 -12.11 -22.82 -9.06
CA GLN A 37 -12.75 -21.86 -9.96
C GLN A 37 -12.11 -20.47 -9.85
N ASP A 38 -11.60 -20.08 -8.68
CA ASP A 38 -10.87 -18.81 -8.53
C ASP A 38 -9.52 -18.87 -9.25
N LEU A 39 -8.79 -19.97 -9.09
CA LEU A 39 -7.49 -20.17 -9.76
C LEU A 39 -7.65 -20.23 -11.28
N ILE A 40 -8.65 -20.95 -11.79
CA ILE A 40 -8.93 -21.03 -13.23
C ILE A 40 -9.28 -19.65 -13.80
N ARG A 41 -10.09 -18.86 -13.07
CA ARG A 41 -10.39 -17.48 -13.47
C ARG A 41 -9.15 -16.59 -13.49
N GLU A 42 -8.27 -16.73 -12.49
CA GLU A 42 -7.01 -15.97 -12.42
C GLU A 42 -6.01 -16.39 -13.50
N ALA A 43 -5.98 -17.67 -13.89
CA ALA A 43 -5.11 -18.18 -14.93
C ALA A 43 -5.44 -17.62 -16.32
N GLY A 44 -6.69 -17.21 -16.54
CA GLY A 44 -7.17 -16.69 -17.82
C GLY A 44 -7.43 -17.78 -18.87
N PRO A 45 -7.93 -17.38 -20.06
CA PRO A 45 -8.26 -18.32 -21.13
C PRO A 45 -7.01 -18.96 -21.76
N GLY A 46 -7.16 -20.19 -22.26
CA GLY A 46 -6.12 -20.88 -23.03
C GLY A 46 -5.23 -21.84 -22.24
N ARG A 47 -5.50 -22.04 -20.95
CA ARG A 47 -4.79 -23.00 -20.12
C ARG A 47 -5.50 -24.36 -20.10
N SER A 48 -4.77 -25.45 -20.35
CA SER A 48 -5.31 -26.80 -20.47
C SER A 48 -5.10 -27.68 -19.22
N ASP A 49 -4.09 -27.39 -18.40
CA ASP A 49 -3.86 -28.06 -17.12
C ASP A 49 -4.84 -27.56 -16.04
N SER A 50 -5.14 -28.41 -15.05
CA SER A 50 -6.03 -28.06 -13.93
C SER A 50 -5.22 -27.81 -12.65
N PRO A 51 -5.72 -26.95 -11.74
CA PRO A 51 -5.07 -26.77 -10.44
C PRO A 51 -5.13 -28.04 -9.58
N ALA A 52 -6.17 -28.87 -9.71
CA ALA A 52 -6.31 -30.11 -8.94
C ALA A 52 -5.25 -31.17 -9.31
N GLY A 53 -4.79 -31.17 -10.56
CA GLY A 53 -3.74 -32.09 -11.04
C GLY A 53 -2.31 -31.53 -10.93
N ALA A 54 -2.14 -30.32 -10.43
CA ALA A 54 -0.84 -29.66 -10.40
C ALA A 54 0.01 -30.12 -9.20
N GLU A 55 1.33 -30.21 -9.41
CA GLU A 55 2.28 -30.46 -8.34
C GLU A 55 2.28 -29.33 -7.29
N LYS A 56 2.54 -29.67 -6.03
CA LYS A 56 2.57 -28.70 -4.91
C LYS A 56 3.59 -27.57 -5.09
N ASP A 57 4.65 -27.79 -5.88
CA ASP A 57 5.68 -26.79 -6.18
C ASP A 57 5.43 -26.01 -7.48
N SER A 58 4.25 -26.18 -8.11
CA SER A 58 3.88 -25.43 -9.30
C SER A 58 3.96 -23.91 -9.05
N ARG A 59 4.94 -23.27 -9.69
CA ARG A 59 5.14 -21.81 -9.58
C ARG A 59 3.96 -21.04 -10.16
N PHE A 60 3.41 -21.51 -11.27
CA PHE A 60 2.28 -20.84 -11.92
C PHE A 60 1.04 -20.88 -11.04
N TRP A 61 0.60 -22.09 -10.64
CA TRP A 61 -0.62 -22.20 -9.85
C TRP A 61 -0.47 -21.62 -8.46
N GLY A 62 0.73 -21.72 -7.87
CA GLY A 62 1.07 -21.01 -6.64
C GLY A 62 0.99 -19.48 -6.78
N TYR A 63 1.42 -18.93 -7.91
CA TYR A 63 1.26 -17.50 -8.18
C TYR A 63 -0.21 -17.11 -8.34
N CYS A 64 -1.01 -17.85 -9.12
CA CYS A 64 -2.46 -17.62 -9.22
C CYS A 64 -3.16 -17.70 -7.86
N GLU A 65 -2.88 -18.75 -7.07
CA GLU A 65 -3.39 -18.90 -5.70
C GLU A 65 -3.01 -17.68 -4.84
N SER A 66 -1.78 -17.17 -4.97
CA SER A 66 -1.34 -16.01 -4.20
C SER A 66 -2.15 -14.74 -4.51
N LEU A 67 -2.55 -14.54 -5.77
CA LEU A 67 -3.35 -13.39 -6.19
C LEU A 67 -4.79 -13.51 -5.66
N CYS A 68 -5.38 -14.71 -5.76
CA CYS A 68 -6.71 -15.00 -5.23
C CYS A 68 -6.76 -14.79 -3.71
N LEU A 69 -5.82 -15.39 -2.98
CA LEU A 69 -5.73 -15.29 -1.52
C LEU A 69 -5.53 -13.84 -1.10
N TYR A 70 -4.63 -13.11 -1.75
CA TYR A 70 -4.38 -11.72 -1.36
C TYR A 70 -5.59 -10.82 -1.60
N ARG A 71 -6.30 -11.02 -2.70
CA ARG A 71 -7.57 -10.32 -2.97
C ARG A 71 -8.59 -10.61 -1.87
N ALA A 72 -8.76 -11.87 -1.48
CA ALA A 72 -9.67 -12.26 -0.41
C ALA A 72 -9.26 -11.62 0.94
N ILE A 73 -7.96 -11.65 1.27
CA ILE A 73 -7.40 -11.02 2.47
C ILE A 73 -7.75 -9.54 2.50
N CYS A 74 -7.45 -8.81 1.42
CA CYS A 74 -7.67 -7.37 1.35
C CYS A 74 -9.15 -7.00 1.50
N LEU A 75 -10.06 -7.81 0.96
CA LEU A 75 -11.49 -7.59 1.13
C LEU A 75 -11.94 -7.80 2.58
N HIS A 76 -11.43 -8.82 3.27
CA HIS A 76 -11.73 -9.04 4.69
C HIS A 76 -11.10 -7.99 5.61
N LEU A 77 -9.92 -7.46 5.26
CA LEU A 77 -9.21 -6.45 6.04
C LEU A 77 -10.00 -5.14 6.22
N VAL A 78 -10.97 -4.87 5.34
CA VAL A 78 -11.87 -3.71 5.46
C VAL A 78 -12.65 -3.76 6.78
N ASP A 79 -13.04 -4.94 7.24
CA ASP A 79 -13.73 -5.13 8.52
C ASP A 79 -12.84 -4.80 9.74
N TYR A 80 -11.53 -4.63 9.52
CA TYR A 80 -10.52 -4.32 10.53
C TYR A 80 -9.86 -2.95 10.33
N GLY A 81 -10.53 -2.06 9.59
CA GLY A 81 -10.05 -0.70 9.34
C GLY A 81 -8.85 -0.62 8.40
N ALA A 82 -8.65 -1.63 7.56
CA ALA A 82 -7.52 -1.75 6.66
C ALA A 82 -7.95 -1.96 5.21
N PHE A 83 -7.21 -1.42 4.25
CA PHE A 83 -7.50 -1.58 2.83
C PHE A 83 -6.24 -1.57 1.97
N LEU A 84 -6.35 -2.20 0.80
CA LEU A 84 -5.28 -2.24 -0.20
C LEU A 84 -5.26 -0.95 -1.02
N ILE A 85 -4.05 -0.41 -1.21
CA ILE A 85 -3.76 0.57 -2.26
C ILE A 85 -2.64 0.03 -3.16
N HIS A 86 -2.81 0.14 -4.47
CA HIS A 86 -1.76 -0.16 -5.43
C HIS A 86 -0.78 1.02 -5.46
N GLY A 87 0.41 0.79 -4.93
CA GLY A 87 1.36 1.84 -4.66
C GLY A 87 2.67 1.32 -4.09
N ALA A 88 3.64 2.20 -4.06
CA ALA A 88 4.95 2.00 -3.49
C ALA A 88 5.07 2.84 -2.21
N VAL A 89 5.75 2.36 -1.18
CA VAL A 89 5.86 3.04 0.09
C VAL A 89 7.29 2.99 0.59
N VAL A 90 7.84 4.16 0.86
CA VAL A 90 9.13 4.36 1.53
C VAL A 90 8.90 5.14 2.82
N ALA A 91 9.64 4.80 3.86
CA ALA A 91 9.69 5.54 5.11
C ALA A 91 11.01 6.28 5.22
N VAL A 92 10.96 7.53 5.65
CA VAL A 92 12.09 8.40 6.01
C VAL A 92 11.69 9.18 7.25
N ASP A 93 12.60 9.33 8.21
CA ASP A 93 12.36 10.05 9.48
C ASP A 93 11.10 9.58 10.22
N GLY A 94 10.88 8.26 10.25
CA GLY A 94 9.75 7.65 10.96
C GLY A 94 8.38 7.88 10.31
N ALA A 95 8.32 8.44 9.09
CA ALA A 95 7.09 8.71 8.37
C ALA A 95 7.07 8.07 6.97
N ALA A 96 5.92 7.52 6.59
CA ALA A 96 5.72 6.82 5.32
C ALA A 96 5.18 7.75 4.22
N TYR A 97 5.76 7.64 3.03
CA TYR A 97 5.37 8.36 1.82
C TYR A 97 4.84 7.34 0.80
N VAL A 98 3.57 7.49 0.42
CA VAL A 98 2.89 6.56 -0.48
C VAL A 98 2.92 7.12 -1.91
N PHE A 99 3.44 6.35 -2.85
CA PHE A 99 3.55 6.70 -4.26
C PHE A 99 2.61 5.86 -5.11
N CYS A 100 1.66 6.53 -5.74
CA CYS A 100 0.67 5.91 -6.61
C CYS A 100 0.92 6.30 -8.06
N ALA A 101 0.84 5.34 -8.97
CA ALA A 101 0.97 5.60 -10.40
C ALA A 101 0.35 4.44 -11.19
N PRO A 102 -0.12 4.69 -12.42
CA PRO A 102 -0.44 3.62 -13.36
C PRO A 102 0.72 2.60 -13.47
N SER A 103 0.38 1.37 -13.84
CA SER A 103 1.40 0.34 -14.04
C SER A 103 2.39 0.79 -15.12
N GLY A 104 3.69 0.58 -14.89
CA GLY A 104 4.76 0.98 -15.81
C GLY A 104 5.20 2.46 -15.75
N THR A 105 4.55 3.32 -14.96
CA THR A 105 4.90 4.75 -14.90
C THR A 105 6.22 5.04 -14.16
N GLY A 106 6.69 4.13 -13.28
CA GLY A 106 8.01 4.24 -12.65
C GLY A 106 8.03 4.29 -11.12
N LYS A 107 7.04 3.74 -10.41
CA LYS A 107 7.03 3.63 -8.93
C LYS A 107 8.33 3.05 -8.37
N THR A 108 8.77 1.91 -8.91
CA THR A 108 10.05 1.25 -8.56
C THR A 108 11.24 2.18 -8.76
N THR A 109 11.28 2.90 -9.89
CA THR A 109 12.33 3.88 -10.17
C THR A 109 12.34 4.98 -9.11
N HIS A 110 11.16 5.52 -8.76
CA HIS A 110 11.07 6.58 -7.77
C HIS A 110 11.50 6.12 -6.37
N ILE A 111 11.14 4.89 -5.95
CA ILE A 111 11.66 4.31 -4.68
C ILE A 111 13.19 4.27 -4.69
N ARG A 112 13.81 3.82 -5.79
CA ARG A 112 15.28 3.76 -5.88
C ARG A 112 15.94 5.12 -5.73
N LEU A 113 15.32 6.18 -6.26
CA LEU A 113 15.79 7.54 -6.07
C LEU A 113 15.71 7.97 -4.61
N TRP A 114 14.69 7.55 -3.86
CA TRP A 114 14.62 7.79 -2.42
C TRP A 114 15.73 7.06 -1.66
N LEU A 115 15.99 5.79 -2.00
CA LEU A 115 17.08 5.03 -1.39
C LEU A 115 18.46 5.64 -1.69
N GLU A 116 18.68 6.12 -2.92
CA GLU A 116 19.90 6.82 -3.30
C GLU A 116 20.04 8.16 -2.56
N GLN A 117 18.95 8.93 -2.46
CA GLN A 117 18.94 10.28 -1.91
C GLN A 117 19.08 10.33 -0.38
N PHE A 118 18.53 9.34 0.33
CA PHE A 118 18.46 9.32 1.79
C PHE A 118 19.25 8.17 2.42
N GLY A 119 19.78 7.24 1.61
CA GLY A 119 20.66 6.18 2.05
C GLY A 119 20.06 5.37 3.22
N PRO A 120 20.77 5.24 4.35
CA PRO A 120 20.35 4.42 5.48
C PRO A 120 19.07 4.93 6.17
N ASP A 121 18.69 6.20 5.98
CA ASP A 121 17.50 6.78 6.59
C ASP A 121 16.22 6.41 5.83
N ALA A 122 16.33 5.86 4.61
CA ALA A 122 15.21 5.38 3.82
C ALA A 122 15.01 3.86 3.94
N GLN A 123 13.77 3.47 4.23
CA GLN A 123 13.34 2.07 4.28
C GLN A 123 12.15 1.82 3.36
N VAL A 124 12.22 0.82 2.50
CA VAL A 124 11.04 0.40 1.72
C VAL A 124 10.09 -0.41 2.60
N ILE A 125 8.87 0.09 2.76
CA ILE A 125 7.78 -0.60 3.45
C ILE A 125 7.15 -1.64 2.51
N ASN A 126 6.79 -1.23 1.29
CA ASN A 126 6.24 -2.12 0.26
C ASN A 126 6.40 -1.52 -1.14
N GLY A 127 6.79 -2.31 -2.14
CA GLY A 127 7.01 -1.84 -3.51
C GLY A 127 5.80 -1.84 -4.46
N ASP A 128 4.69 -2.49 -4.11
CA ASP A 128 3.58 -2.73 -5.05
C ASP A 128 2.18 -2.70 -4.43
N LYS A 129 1.96 -3.48 -3.38
CA LYS A 129 0.64 -3.68 -2.77
C LYS A 129 0.71 -3.56 -1.24
N PRO A 130 1.02 -2.38 -0.69
CA PRO A 130 0.88 -2.10 0.74
C PRO A 130 -0.58 -2.24 1.19
N ILE A 131 -0.75 -2.48 2.48
CA ILE A 131 -2.03 -2.26 3.17
C ILE A 131 -1.94 -0.92 3.90
N LEU A 132 -2.98 -0.09 3.81
CA LEU A 132 -3.16 1.06 4.69
C LEU A 132 -4.15 0.67 5.78
N ARG A 133 -3.84 0.97 7.05
CA ARG A 133 -4.68 0.66 8.20
C ARG A 133 -4.80 1.86 9.12
N PHE A 134 -6.01 2.18 9.55
CA PHE A 134 -6.21 3.09 10.66
C PHE A 134 -5.98 2.37 11.99
N MET A 135 -5.05 2.89 12.79
CA MET A 135 -4.73 2.43 14.13
C MET A 135 -4.84 3.63 15.07
N ASP A 136 -5.78 3.60 16.01
CA ASP A 136 -6.05 4.71 16.95
C ASP A 136 -6.22 6.07 16.24
N GLY A 137 -6.92 6.06 15.08
CA GLY A 137 -7.16 7.24 14.26
C GLY A 137 -6.01 7.68 13.34
N VAL A 138 -4.82 7.07 13.47
CA VAL A 138 -3.65 7.34 12.63
C VAL A 138 -3.63 6.37 11.44
N LEU A 139 -3.50 6.90 10.23
CA LEU A 139 -3.31 6.05 9.05
C LEU A 139 -1.87 5.56 8.99
N CYS A 140 -1.68 4.25 8.95
CA CYS A 140 -0.37 3.61 8.85
C CYS A 140 -0.25 2.79 7.57
N ALA A 141 0.90 2.86 6.91
CA ALA A 141 1.27 1.97 5.82
C ALA A 141 1.93 0.70 6.39
N CYS A 142 1.48 -0.44 5.90
CA CYS A 142 1.90 -1.75 6.36
C CYS A 142 2.57 -2.51 5.22
N GLY A 143 3.76 -3.04 5.49
CA GLY A 143 4.41 -4.02 4.64
C GLY A 143 3.56 -5.26 4.43
N THR A 144 3.68 -5.86 3.25
CA THR A 144 3.02 -7.12 2.92
C THR A 144 3.99 -8.02 2.15
N PRO A 145 3.77 -9.35 2.14
CA PRO A 145 4.49 -10.26 1.26
C PRO A 145 4.35 -9.93 -0.23
N TRP A 146 3.30 -9.22 -0.63
CA TRP A 146 3.01 -8.84 -2.01
C TRP A 146 3.67 -7.51 -2.36
N ASN A 147 4.99 -7.53 -2.53
CA ASN A 147 5.83 -6.34 -2.64
C ASN A 147 6.47 -6.14 -4.03
N GLY A 148 5.87 -6.72 -5.06
CA GLY A 148 6.28 -6.55 -6.46
C GLY A 148 7.32 -7.57 -6.93
N LYS A 149 7.68 -7.50 -8.21
CA LYS A 149 8.65 -8.44 -8.84
C LYS A 149 10.06 -8.23 -8.30
N GLU A 150 10.33 -7.02 -7.84
CA GLU A 150 11.60 -6.58 -7.30
C GLU A 150 11.80 -7.04 -5.85
N GLY A 151 10.76 -7.59 -5.20
CA GLY A 151 10.85 -8.11 -3.83
C GLY A 151 11.15 -7.04 -2.77
N MET A 152 10.87 -5.76 -3.06
CA MET A 152 11.25 -4.65 -2.19
C MET A 152 10.16 -4.39 -1.14
N GLY A 153 10.40 -4.79 0.10
CA GLY A 153 9.52 -4.47 1.22
C GLY A 153 10.00 -5.05 2.53
N SER A 154 9.42 -4.60 3.63
CA SER A 154 9.80 -4.97 4.99
C SER A 154 8.55 -5.24 5.81
N ASN A 155 8.56 -6.20 6.73
CA ASN A 155 7.45 -6.44 7.66
C ASN A 155 7.45 -5.39 8.77
N CYS A 156 7.07 -4.17 8.43
CA CYS A 156 6.96 -3.05 9.36
C CYS A 156 5.71 -2.21 9.07
N ILE A 157 5.39 -1.34 10.03
CA ILE A 157 4.24 -0.44 10.02
C ILE A 157 4.77 0.96 10.30
N CYS A 158 4.37 1.94 9.49
CA CYS A 158 4.85 3.31 9.62
C CYS A 158 3.71 4.31 9.34
N PRO A 159 3.53 5.37 10.15
CA PRO A 159 2.46 6.36 9.96
C PRO A 159 2.61 7.08 8.62
N VAL A 160 1.50 7.22 7.89
CA VAL A 160 1.47 7.87 6.58
C VAL A 160 1.56 9.37 6.74
N ARG A 161 2.56 9.98 6.11
CA ARG A 161 2.71 11.42 6.01
C ARG A 161 1.82 12.01 4.92
N ALA A 162 1.88 11.41 3.74
CA ALA A 162 1.29 11.95 2.53
C ALA A 162 1.22 10.89 1.42
N VAL A 163 0.32 11.12 0.48
CA VAL A 163 0.18 10.32 -0.75
C VAL A 163 0.54 11.20 -1.94
N CYS A 164 1.31 10.65 -2.88
CA CYS A 164 1.77 11.35 -4.06
C CYS A 164 1.48 10.52 -5.31
N PHE A 165 0.75 11.10 -6.25
CA PHE A 165 0.57 10.54 -7.58
C PHE A 165 1.76 10.94 -8.46
N LEU A 166 2.29 9.98 -9.21
CA LEU A 166 3.43 10.21 -10.10
C LEU A 166 2.98 10.35 -11.57
N GLU A 167 3.53 11.35 -12.24
CA GLU A 167 3.46 11.54 -13.68
C GLU A 167 4.87 11.78 -14.24
N GLN A 168 5.15 11.26 -15.43
CA GLN A 168 6.44 11.48 -16.07
C GLN A 168 6.51 12.88 -16.66
N SER A 169 7.61 13.58 -16.42
CA SER A 169 7.88 14.91 -16.96
C SER A 169 9.39 15.12 -17.09
N PRO A 170 9.87 15.91 -18.08
CA PRO A 170 11.28 16.30 -18.14
C PRO A 170 11.68 17.18 -16.94
N GLU A 171 10.74 17.97 -16.42
CA GLU A 171 10.95 18.90 -15.31
C GLU A 171 10.22 18.44 -14.04
N ASN A 172 10.84 18.69 -12.89
CA ASN A 172 10.31 18.31 -11.60
C ASN A 172 9.36 19.40 -11.08
N HIS A 173 8.09 19.06 -10.92
CA HIS A 173 7.07 19.93 -10.34
C HIS A 173 6.20 19.11 -9.38
N ILE A 174 6.00 19.63 -8.17
CA ILE A 174 5.10 19.04 -7.19
C ILE A 174 4.09 20.07 -6.71
N ARG A 175 2.83 19.68 -6.63
CA ARG A 175 1.76 20.50 -6.06
C ARG A 175 0.80 19.67 -5.25
N ARG A 176 0.13 20.31 -4.30
CA ARG A 176 -0.98 19.71 -3.56
C ARG A 176 -2.20 19.57 -4.47
N LEU A 177 -2.93 18.47 -4.32
CA LEU A 177 -4.18 18.23 -5.04
C LEU A 177 -5.38 18.74 -4.23
N SER A 178 -6.38 19.22 -4.94
CA SER A 178 -7.71 19.49 -4.40
C SER A 178 -8.58 18.22 -4.34
N GLY A 179 -9.63 18.22 -3.52
CA GLY A 179 -10.56 17.08 -3.37
C GLY A 179 -11.04 16.48 -4.71
N PRO A 180 -11.56 17.29 -5.66
CA PRO A 180 -12.03 16.80 -6.96
C PRO A 180 -10.96 16.11 -7.81
N GLU A 181 -9.68 16.45 -7.64
CA GLU A 181 -8.56 15.84 -8.38
C GLU A 181 -8.11 14.51 -7.77
N ILE A 182 -8.33 14.32 -6.46
CA ILE A 182 -7.88 13.14 -5.72
C ILE A 182 -8.73 11.93 -6.08
N THR A 183 -10.05 12.08 -6.06
CA THR A 183 -11.02 10.99 -6.24
C THR A 183 -10.73 10.14 -7.48
N PRO A 184 -10.71 10.67 -8.72
CA PRO A 184 -10.51 9.83 -9.90
C PRO A 184 -9.15 9.11 -9.86
N ARG A 185 -8.09 9.77 -9.39
CA ARG A 185 -6.75 9.18 -9.31
C ARG A 185 -6.68 8.05 -8.29
N LEU A 186 -7.33 8.24 -7.15
CA LEU A 186 -7.33 7.29 -6.05
C LEU A 186 -8.11 6.01 -6.41
N PHE A 187 -9.30 6.13 -6.99
CA PHE A 187 -10.14 4.97 -7.33
C PHE A 187 -9.45 3.99 -8.30
N HIS A 188 -8.59 4.47 -9.20
CA HIS A 188 -7.79 3.60 -10.08
C HIS A 188 -6.71 2.78 -9.36
N GLN A 189 -6.43 3.08 -8.09
CA GLN A 189 -5.43 2.40 -7.29
C GLN A 189 -6.03 1.51 -6.20
N LEU A 190 -7.36 1.42 -6.12
CA LEU A 190 -8.04 0.75 -5.02
C LEU A 190 -8.68 -0.57 -5.44
N LEU A 191 -8.69 -1.53 -4.52
CA LEU A 191 -9.54 -2.72 -4.61
C LEU A 191 -10.85 -2.42 -3.88
N VAL A 192 -11.90 -2.11 -4.64
CA VAL A 192 -13.22 -1.76 -4.07
C VAL A 192 -14.02 -3.03 -3.78
N PRO A 193 -14.52 -3.22 -2.52
CA PRO A 193 -15.43 -4.32 -2.20
C PRO A 193 -16.72 -4.28 -3.03
N ARG A 194 -17.35 -5.44 -3.21
CA ARG A 194 -18.61 -5.55 -3.95
C ARG A 194 -19.82 -5.81 -3.06
N ASP A 195 -19.61 -6.33 -1.86
CA ASP A 195 -20.67 -6.51 -0.88
C ASP A 195 -20.98 -5.17 -0.19
N GLN A 196 -22.26 -4.87 -0.03
CA GLN A 196 -22.70 -3.58 0.51
C GLN A 196 -22.11 -3.28 1.90
N PRO A 197 -22.09 -4.21 2.88
CA PRO A 197 -21.58 -3.91 4.20
C PRO A 197 -20.11 -3.50 4.24
N ARG A 198 -19.23 -4.19 3.48
CA ARG A 198 -17.82 -3.80 3.39
C ARG A 198 -17.64 -2.57 2.52
N LEU A 199 -18.45 -2.39 1.47
CA LEU A 199 -18.41 -1.19 0.65
C LEU A 199 -18.67 0.08 1.48
N ASP A 200 -19.67 0.04 2.36
CA ASP A 200 -20.00 1.15 3.27
C ASP A 200 -18.82 1.46 4.21
N ARG A 201 -18.25 0.43 4.85
CA ARG A 201 -17.05 0.56 5.71
C ARG A 201 -15.86 1.10 4.93
N PHE A 202 -15.64 0.60 3.72
CA PHE A 202 -14.55 1.02 2.86
C PHE A 202 -14.65 2.52 2.53
N PHE A 203 -15.85 3.03 2.22
CA PHE A 203 -16.03 4.45 1.98
C PHE A 203 -15.80 5.33 3.22
N VAL A 204 -16.13 4.84 4.42
CA VAL A 204 -15.77 5.53 5.67
C VAL A 204 -14.24 5.65 5.80
N LEU A 205 -13.49 4.57 5.52
CA LEU A 205 -12.02 4.61 5.56
C LEU A 205 -11.44 5.57 4.51
N LEU A 206 -12.00 5.59 3.29
CA LEU A 206 -11.56 6.51 2.24
C LEU A 206 -11.85 7.98 2.59
N ASP A 207 -13.03 8.30 3.11
CA ASP A 207 -13.35 9.66 3.56
C ASP A 207 -12.40 10.11 4.67
N GLN A 208 -12.13 9.23 5.65
CA GLN A 208 -11.17 9.52 6.71
C GLN A 208 -9.76 9.77 6.15
N MET A 209 -9.31 8.96 5.18
CA MET A 209 -8.00 9.14 4.52
C MET A 209 -7.93 10.48 3.79
N VAL A 210 -8.94 10.82 2.98
CA VAL A 210 -8.98 12.07 2.19
C VAL A 210 -8.98 13.30 3.09
N ARG A 211 -9.63 13.24 4.26
CA ARG A 211 -9.67 14.34 5.23
C ARG A 211 -8.38 14.52 6.02
N THR A 212 -7.69 13.42 6.32
CA THR A 212 -6.55 13.43 7.26
C THR A 212 -5.20 13.47 6.56
N ILE A 213 -5.09 12.96 5.34
CA ILE A 213 -3.84 12.83 4.60
C ILE A 213 -3.77 13.84 3.46
N PRO A 214 -2.67 14.59 3.31
CA PRO A 214 -2.46 15.44 2.15
C PRO A 214 -2.08 14.61 0.92
N PHE A 215 -2.65 14.98 -0.22
CA PHE A 215 -2.39 14.36 -1.51
C PHE A 215 -1.64 15.33 -2.43
N TYR A 216 -0.71 14.79 -3.20
CA TYR A 216 0.15 15.54 -4.10
C TYR A 216 0.16 14.91 -5.49
N LEU A 217 0.49 15.74 -6.49
CA LEU A 217 0.90 15.30 -7.80
C LEU A 217 2.35 15.70 -8.01
N LEU A 218 3.22 14.73 -8.27
CA LEU A 218 4.60 14.93 -8.66
C LEU A 218 4.74 14.56 -10.14
N GLN A 219 5.02 15.58 -10.95
CA GLN A 219 5.51 15.44 -12.30
C GLN A 219 7.04 15.41 -12.21
N CYS A 220 7.69 14.32 -12.62
CA CYS A 220 9.12 14.19 -12.40
C CYS A 220 9.88 13.44 -13.47
N ASN A 221 11.16 13.79 -13.56
CA ASN A 221 12.19 13.04 -14.26
C ASN A 221 12.75 11.91 -13.37
N ARG A 222 13.80 11.24 -13.85
CA ARG A 222 14.43 10.09 -13.16
C ARG A 222 15.70 10.48 -12.40
N GLN A 223 15.82 11.73 -11.95
CA GLN A 223 17.00 12.22 -11.23
C GLN A 223 16.75 12.32 -9.72
N PRO A 224 17.79 12.18 -8.87
CA PRO A 224 17.63 12.20 -7.40
C PRO A 224 16.93 13.44 -6.84
N GLN A 225 17.02 14.60 -7.52
CA GLN A 225 16.34 15.83 -7.09
C GLN A 225 14.81 15.67 -7.05
N ALA A 226 14.23 14.75 -7.81
CA ALA A 226 12.80 14.45 -7.77
C ALA A 226 12.38 13.87 -6.40
N ALA A 227 13.18 12.94 -5.85
CA ALA A 227 12.94 12.37 -4.53
C ALA A 227 13.07 13.43 -3.43
N ARG A 228 14.11 14.28 -3.53
CA ARG A 228 14.32 15.38 -2.60
C ARG A 228 13.16 16.37 -2.60
N LEU A 229 12.71 16.80 -3.78
CA LEU A 229 11.58 17.70 -3.95
C LEU A 229 10.29 17.12 -3.34
N ALA A 230 10.03 15.83 -3.57
CA ALA A 230 8.88 15.14 -3.02
C ALA A 230 8.91 15.15 -1.47
N TYR A 231 10.02 14.70 -0.89
CA TYR A 231 10.21 14.66 0.56
C TYR A 231 10.07 16.04 1.21
N ASP A 232 10.79 17.04 0.72
CA ASP A 232 10.80 18.40 1.29
C ASP A 232 9.43 19.07 1.23
N THR A 233 8.61 18.74 0.23
CA THR A 233 7.26 19.31 0.07
C THR A 233 6.21 18.55 0.88
N MET A 234 6.28 17.21 0.90
CA MET A 234 5.29 16.36 1.55
C MET A 234 5.39 16.41 3.09
N ARG A 235 6.57 16.72 3.65
CA ARG A 235 6.77 16.76 5.11
C ARG A 235 6.20 18.01 5.82
N ARG A 236 6.14 19.16 5.13
CA ARG A 236 5.85 20.51 5.69
C ARG A 236 4.49 20.66 6.40
N ASN A 237 3.53 19.75 6.21
CA ASN A 237 2.20 19.87 6.81
C ASN A 237 2.14 19.55 8.33
N GLN A 238 3.19 19.02 8.97
CA GLN A 238 3.25 19.00 10.43
C GLN A 238 3.90 20.26 10.99
N ASP A 239 4.95 20.79 10.35
CA ASP A 239 5.66 21.96 10.87
C ASP A 239 4.73 23.18 11.02
N ASP A 240 3.78 23.38 10.09
CA ASP A 240 2.77 24.45 10.21
C ASP A 240 1.72 24.19 11.31
N LYS A 241 1.43 22.93 11.66
CA LYS A 241 0.52 22.57 12.76
C LYS A 241 1.21 22.61 14.13
N ASP A 242 2.47 22.20 14.19
CA ASP A 242 3.28 22.21 15.42
C ASP A 242 3.72 23.64 15.77
N GLN A 243 3.86 24.55 14.80
CA GLN A 243 4.06 25.98 15.05
C GLN A 243 2.79 26.74 15.46
N THR A 244 1.60 26.27 15.07
CA THR A 244 0.32 26.91 15.45
C THR A 244 -0.22 26.44 16.81
N GLY A 245 0.37 25.38 17.40
CA GLY A 245 0.06 24.88 18.76
C GLY A 245 0.76 25.60 19.92
N LEU A 246 1.73 26.48 19.64
CA LEU A 246 2.40 27.33 20.64
C LEU A 246 2.04 28.81 20.42
N SER A 247 0.80 29.21 20.73
CA SER A 247 0.50 30.64 20.89
C SER A 247 -0.71 30.89 21.80
N ALA A 248 -0.45 31.71 22.82
CA ALA A 248 -1.38 32.42 23.70
C ALA A 248 -2.15 31.59 24.75
N ALA A 249 -1.47 31.32 25.87
CA ALA A 249 -2.12 31.51 27.16
C ALA A 249 -2.40 33.01 27.34
N PRO A 250 -3.63 33.46 27.63
CA PRO A 250 -3.87 34.87 27.94
C PRO A 250 -3.37 35.14 29.35
N ALA A 251 -2.48 36.11 29.47
CA ALA A 251 -2.08 36.72 30.73
C ALA A 251 -3.19 37.67 31.23
N GLY A 252 -3.61 37.51 32.49
CA GLY A 252 -4.32 38.50 33.31
C GLY A 252 -5.85 38.57 33.06
N ARG A 253 -6.71 38.70 34.08
CA ARG A 253 -6.57 39.28 35.42
C ARG A 253 -7.34 38.48 36.45
#